data_AF-A0A087TD73-F1
#
_entry.id   AF-A0A087TD73-F1
#
_cell.length_a   1.000
_cell.length_b   1.000
_cell.length_c   1.000
_cell.angle_alpha   90.00
_cell.angle_beta   90.00
_cell.angle_gamma   90.00
#
_symmetry.space_group_name_H-M   'P 1'
#
loop_
_entity.id
_entity.type
_entity.pdbx_description
1 polymer ?
#
loop_
_entity_poly.entity_id
_entity_poly.type
_entity_poly.pdbx_seq_one_letter_code
_entity_poly.pdbx_strand_id
1 'polypeptide(L)'
;MFPCGWKLFGSLYCVNLTPVLSAPVHVRSLIFLRHIFRQNAGSTRKTLPENWGKNRLKKYKINFLRKMEDPKVQEVLQPLRTAVKEQGDFVRSLKESGAPELDIKKAVNELKSRKKILEAKELELAPPEVGFDRARMEDLLKRRFYVDQSFAIYGGVTGQFDFGPVGCGIKNNILSLWRSHFILEEQMLEVDCTILTPENVLKASGHVDRFADLMVKDLKNGECFRLDHLIKAHLEKLMTDKNVTPEQYAEYEDIIVKLDGYSKEEMNALLRKFDVKSPNTGNDLSDAMEFNLMFSTSIGPTGNLK
;
A
#
# COMPACT_ATOMS: atom_id res chain seq x y z
N MET A 1 1.45 -28.30 34.93
CA MET A 1 1.92 -29.69 34.85
C MET A 1 1.87 -30.09 33.37
N PHE A 2 3.03 -30.36 32.76
CA PHE A 2 3.29 -30.86 31.39
C PHE A 2 2.51 -32.17 31.05
N PRO A 3 2.58 -32.82 29.83
CA PRO A 3 3.26 -32.48 28.55
C PRO A 3 2.49 -32.86 27.23
N CYS A 4 3.12 -32.55 26.09
CA CYS A 4 3.24 -33.25 24.78
C CYS A 4 2.44 -34.55 24.47
N GLY A 5 2.02 -34.68 23.20
CA GLY A 5 1.73 -35.98 22.60
C GLY A 5 1.17 -35.94 21.17
N TRP A 6 2.05 -35.86 20.16
CA TRP A 6 1.75 -36.27 18.79
C TRP A 6 1.35 -37.76 18.76
N LYS A 7 0.26 -38.10 18.05
CA LYS A 7 -0.03 -39.49 17.63
C LYS A 7 -0.08 -39.59 16.11
N LEU A 8 1.00 -40.15 15.60
CA LEU A 8 1.12 -40.79 14.29
C LEU A 8 0.01 -41.84 14.09
N PHE A 9 -0.55 -41.91 12.89
CA PHE A 9 -0.97 -43.17 12.28
C PHE A 9 -0.51 -43.19 10.83
N GLY A 10 0.50 -44.03 10.57
CA GLY A 10 0.88 -44.44 9.23
C GLY A 10 0.04 -45.64 8.80
N SER A 11 -0.29 -45.68 7.51
CA SER A 11 -0.49 -46.94 6.80
C SER A 11 0.09 -46.79 5.41
N LEU A 12 1.23 -47.45 5.23
CA LEU A 12 1.92 -47.71 3.98
C LEU A 12 1.03 -48.59 3.10
N TYR A 13 0.78 -48.18 1.86
CA TYR A 13 0.67 -49.12 0.75
C TYR A 13 1.52 -48.62 -0.42
N CYS A 14 2.70 -49.21 -0.51
CA CYS A 14 3.63 -49.11 -1.62
C CYS A 14 3.29 -50.24 -2.58
N VAL A 15 2.76 -49.93 -3.77
CA VAL A 15 2.61 -50.92 -4.85
C VAL A 15 3.68 -50.65 -5.89
N ASN A 16 4.63 -51.59 -5.94
CA ASN A 16 5.70 -51.70 -6.92
C ASN A 16 5.15 -51.81 -8.35
N LEU A 17 5.66 -50.99 -9.26
CA LEU A 17 5.63 -51.24 -10.69
C LEU A 17 7.05 -51.12 -11.25
N THR A 18 7.59 -52.26 -11.66
CA THR A 18 8.87 -52.43 -12.36
C THR A 18 8.81 -51.85 -13.78
N PRO A 19 9.97 -51.52 -14.39
CA PRO A 19 10.04 -50.71 -15.60
C PRO A 19 10.03 -51.58 -16.87
N VAL A 20 9.33 -51.12 -17.91
CA VAL A 20 9.48 -51.64 -19.27
C VAL A 20 10.14 -50.57 -20.13
N LEU A 21 11.36 -50.88 -20.58
CA LEU A 21 12.21 -50.07 -21.47
C LEU A 21 12.11 -50.59 -22.91
N SER A 22 11.72 -49.75 -23.86
CA SER A 22 12.15 -49.68 -25.28
C SER A 22 11.36 -48.52 -25.92
N ALA A 23 11.87 -47.55 -26.68
CA ALA A 23 12.91 -47.52 -27.71
C ALA A 23 13.47 -46.07 -27.86
N PRO A 24 14.50 -45.81 -28.69
CA PRO A 24 15.41 -44.67 -28.57
C PRO A 24 14.97 -43.45 -29.40
N VAL A 25 15.02 -42.24 -28.83
CA VAL A 25 14.93 -40.99 -29.61
C VAL A 25 16.10 -40.06 -29.25
N HIS A 26 17.03 -40.03 -30.20
CA HIS A 26 18.06 -39.03 -30.52
C HIS A 26 18.60 -38.05 -29.47
N VAL A 27 19.91 -38.20 -29.25
CA VAL A 27 20.90 -37.38 -28.52
C VAL A 27 21.07 -35.93 -29.05
N ARG A 28 20.10 -35.34 -29.77
CA ARG A 28 20.23 -33.98 -30.32
C ARG A 28 19.55 -32.86 -29.51
N SER A 29 18.75 -33.16 -28.48
CA SER A 29 18.08 -32.13 -27.67
C SER A 29 18.87 -31.67 -26.42
N LEU A 30 19.94 -32.38 -26.03
CA LEU A 30 20.73 -32.05 -24.84
C LEU A 30 21.76 -30.92 -25.04
N ILE A 31 22.06 -30.55 -26.28
CA ILE A 31 22.99 -29.44 -26.57
C ILE A 31 22.26 -28.08 -26.58
N PHE A 32 20.96 -28.07 -26.92
CA PHE A 32 20.17 -26.84 -26.97
C PHE A 32 19.75 -26.34 -25.58
N LEU A 33 19.44 -27.25 -24.65
CA LEU A 33 19.11 -26.93 -23.26
C LEU A 33 20.33 -26.43 -22.46
N ARG A 34 21.55 -26.86 -22.82
CA ARG A 34 22.78 -26.40 -22.15
C ARG A 34 23.20 -24.99 -22.61
N HIS A 35 22.74 -24.54 -23.79
CA HIS A 35 23.03 -23.20 -24.29
C HIS A 35 22.07 -22.14 -23.74
N ILE A 36 20.80 -22.49 -23.49
CA ILE A 36 19.82 -21.59 -22.87
C ILE A 36 20.12 -21.37 -21.37
N PHE A 37 20.56 -22.42 -20.66
CA PHE A 37 20.92 -22.29 -19.23
C PHE A 37 22.24 -21.55 -18.97
N ARG A 38 23.07 -21.30 -20.00
CA ARG A 38 24.36 -20.61 -19.84
C ARG A 38 24.28 -19.10 -20.11
N GLN A 39 23.20 -18.59 -20.69
CA GLN A 39 23.05 -17.16 -20.98
C GLN A 39 22.46 -16.32 -19.84
N ASN A 40 21.93 -16.93 -18.77
CA ASN A 40 21.42 -16.21 -17.60
C ASN A 40 22.37 -16.21 -16.38
N ALA A 41 23.62 -16.64 -16.55
CA ALA A 41 24.65 -16.61 -15.51
C ALA A 41 25.24 -15.20 -15.23
N GLY A 42 24.63 -14.14 -15.79
CA GLY A 42 25.01 -12.74 -15.60
C GLY A 42 23.97 -11.90 -14.86
N SER A 43 22.94 -12.49 -14.27
CA SER A 43 22.04 -11.75 -13.38
C SER A 43 22.71 -11.62 -12.01
N THR A 44 23.40 -10.50 -11.79
CA THR A 44 23.76 -10.04 -10.44
C THR A 44 22.53 -10.22 -9.55
N ARG A 45 22.62 -11.07 -8.51
CA ARG A 45 21.58 -11.13 -7.47
C ARG A 45 21.38 -9.70 -7.01
N LYS A 46 20.24 -9.08 -7.32
CA LYS A 46 19.89 -7.77 -6.78
C LYS A 46 19.51 -8.01 -5.32
N THR A 47 20.53 -8.13 -4.48
CA THR A 47 20.35 -8.08 -3.03
C THR A 47 19.75 -6.73 -2.69
N LEU A 48 18.83 -6.71 -1.72
CA LEU A 48 18.36 -5.44 -1.17
C LEU A 48 19.58 -4.61 -0.75
N PRO A 49 19.55 -3.28 -0.96
CA PRO A 49 20.68 -2.43 -0.56
C PRO A 49 21.00 -2.62 0.94
N GLU A 50 22.28 -2.58 1.33
CA GLU A 50 22.75 -2.79 2.73
C GLU A 50 22.12 -1.87 3.80
N ASN A 51 21.32 -0.90 3.38
CA ASN A 51 20.60 0.05 4.24
C ASN A 51 19.10 -0.23 4.35
N TRP A 52 18.59 -1.31 3.76
CA TRP A 52 17.20 -1.74 3.91
C TRP A 52 16.91 -2.11 5.38
N GLY A 53 15.80 -1.61 5.95
CA GLY A 53 15.40 -1.87 7.34
C GLY A 53 16.06 -1.01 8.43
N LYS A 54 16.98 -0.09 8.09
CA LYS A 54 17.48 0.90 9.08
C LYS A 54 16.49 2.06 9.18
N ASN A 55 16.03 2.39 10.39
CA ASN A 55 15.08 3.49 10.72
C ASN A 55 15.45 4.90 10.23
N ARG A 56 16.55 5.05 9.48
CA ARG A 56 16.73 6.19 8.59
C ARG A 56 16.04 5.87 7.28
N LEU A 57 14.73 6.11 7.25
CA LEU A 57 14.06 6.50 6.01
C LEU A 57 14.85 7.72 5.49
N LYS A 58 15.84 7.50 4.62
CA LYS A 58 16.19 8.56 3.68
C LYS A 58 14.88 8.79 2.97
N LYS A 59 14.23 9.94 3.23
CA LYS A 59 13.25 10.47 2.28
C LYS A 59 13.94 10.32 0.95
N TYR A 60 13.50 9.37 0.14
CA TYR A 60 13.96 9.27 -1.23
C TYR A 60 13.43 10.56 -1.83
N LYS A 61 14.25 11.62 -1.79
CA LYS A 61 14.00 12.82 -2.58
C LYS A 61 13.90 12.26 -3.98
N ILE A 62 12.67 12.21 -4.49
CA ILE A 62 12.41 11.75 -5.84
C ILE A 62 13.27 12.68 -6.69
N ASN A 63 14.41 12.17 -7.18
CA ASN A 63 15.43 12.94 -7.90
C ASN A 63 14.91 13.52 -9.22
N PHE A 64 13.63 13.29 -9.54
CA PHE A 64 12.90 13.91 -10.61
C PHE A 64 12.89 15.45 -10.48
N LEU A 65 12.83 15.99 -9.25
CA LEU A 65 12.83 17.44 -9.01
C LEU A 65 14.17 18.14 -9.29
N ARG A 66 15.29 17.41 -9.35
CA ARG A 66 16.60 18.03 -9.64
C ARG A 66 16.81 18.38 -11.11
N LYS A 67 15.98 17.82 -12.01
CA LYS A 67 16.10 18.04 -13.47
C LYS A 67 15.26 19.22 -13.98
N MET A 68 14.46 19.85 -13.12
CA MET A 68 13.69 21.05 -13.44
C MET A 68 13.88 22.09 -12.32
N GLU A 69 15.12 22.45 -12.01
CA GLU A 69 15.40 23.66 -11.25
C GLU A 69 15.27 24.86 -12.21
N ASP A 70 14.24 25.69 -12.02
CA ASP A 70 14.09 26.93 -12.78
C ASP A 70 15.34 27.82 -12.59
N PRO A 71 15.89 28.44 -13.66
CA PRO A 71 17.09 29.30 -13.56
C PRO A 71 16.98 30.40 -12.50
N LYS A 72 15.76 30.90 -12.28
CA LYS A 72 15.43 31.94 -11.29
C LYS A 72 15.57 31.46 -9.84
N VAL A 73 15.24 30.20 -9.56
CA VAL A 73 15.38 29.61 -8.22
C VAL A 73 16.87 29.42 -7.90
N GLN A 74 17.67 29.09 -8.91
CA GLN A 74 19.11 28.93 -8.77
C GLN A 74 19.80 30.26 -8.41
N GLU A 75 19.45 31.36 -9.07
CA GLU A 75 20.01 32.70 -8.77
C GLU A 75 19.79 33.11 -7.31
N VAL A 76 18.63 32.78 -6.72
CA VAL A 76 18.30 33.11 -5.32
C VAL A 76 19.05 32.21 -4.32
N LEU A 77 19.28 30.94 -4.67
CA LEU A 77 19.93 29.97 -3.76
C LEU A 77 21.47 30.00 -3.82
N GLN A 78 22.08 30.42 -4.94
CA GLN A 78 23.54 30.53 -5.09
C GLN A 78 24.24 31.36 -4.01
N PRO A 79 23.81 32.59 -3.66
CA PRO A 79 24.51 33.39 -2.64
C PRO A 79 24.48 32.71 -1.26
N LEU A 80 23.36 32.06 -0.91
CA LEU A 80 23.22 31.33 0.35
C LEU A 80 24.11 30.08 0.39
N ARG A 81 24.27 29.39 -0.74
CA ARG A 81 25.17 28.22 -0.87
C ARG A 81 26.63 28.63 -0.74
N THR A 82 27.02 29.76 -1.34
CA THR A 82 28.37 30.32 -1.22
C THR A 82 28.66 30.73 0.23
N ALA A 83 27.72 31.41 0.90
CA ALA A 83 27.87 31.84 2.30
C ALA A 83 27.98 30.67 3.30
N VAL A 84 27.30 29.54 3.03
CA VAL A 84 27.43 28.30 3.81
C VAL A 84 28.77 27.62 3.53
N LYS A 85 29.25 27.66 2.28
CA LYS A 85 30.54 27.09 1.89
C LYS A 85 31.70 27.85 2.54
N GLU A 86 31.70 29.17 2.45
CA GLU A 86 32.71 30.05 3.07
C GLU A 86 32.79 29.85 4.58
N GLN A 87 31.64 29.79 5.27
CA GLN A 87 31.61 29.52 6.71
C GLN A 87 32.07 28.10 7.05
N GLY A 88 31.82 27.13 6.18
CA GLY A 88 32.29 25.75 6.31
C GLY A 88 33.80 25.63 6.17
N ASP A 89 34.37 26.34 5.20
CA ASP A 89 35.81 26.42 4.95
C ASP A 89 36.52 27.15 6.10
N PHE A 90 35.90 28.19 6.66
CA PHE A 90 36.37 28.88 7.88
C PHE A 90 36.39 27.98 9.12
N VAL A 91 35.37 27.14 9.32
CA VAL A 91 35.36 26.15 10.41
C VAL A 91 36.44 25.08 10.20
N ARG A 92 36.78 24.76 8.94
CA ARG A 92 37.83 23.78 8.62
C ARG A 92 39.22 24.37 8.88
N SER A 93 39.48 25.61 8.48
CA SER A 93 40.76 26.29 8.75
C SER A 93 41.01 26.50 10.24
N LEU A 94 39.98 26.85 11.04
CA LEU A 94 40.11 26.99 12.50
C LEU A 94 40.45 25.67 13.21
N LYS A 95 40.00 24.53 12.66
CA LYS A 95 40.33 23.21 13.18
C LYS A 95 41.75 22.78 12.80
N GLU A 96 42.21 23.16 11.61
CA GLU A 96 43.58 22.91 11.14
C GLU A 96 44.60 23.77 11.88
N SER A 97 44.25 25.01 12.24
CA SER A 97 45.13 25.93 12.97
C SER A 97 45.18 25.70 14.49
N GLY A 98 44.44 24.71 15.01
CA GLY A 98 44.41 24.41 16.44
C GLY A 98 43.85 25.55 17.31
N ALA A 99 42.87 26.31 16.80
CA ALA A 99 42.29 27.45 17.50
C ALA A 99 41.56 27.04 18.81
N PRO A 100 41.34 27.99 19.75
CA PRO A 100 40.62 27.71 21.00
C PRO A 100 39.23 27.09 20.75
N GLU A 101 38.85 26.12 21.60
CA GLU A 101 37.61 25.36 21.44
C GLU A 101 36.34 26.23 21.47
N LEU A 102 36.42 27.39 22.15
CA LEU A 102 35.36 28.40 22.19
C LEU A 102 35.08 29.02 20.81
N ASP A 103 36.13 29.33 20.04
CA ASP A 103 36.00 29.95 18.73
C ASP A 103 35.48 28.96 17.68
N ILE A 104 35.89 27.69 17.80
CA ILE A 104 35.35 26.60 16.99
C ILE A 104 33.85 26.41 17.26
N LYS A 105 33.42 26.43 18.53
CA LYS A 105 32.00 26.31 18.89
C LYS A 105 31.17 27.49 18.37
N LYS A 106 31.69 28.70 18.45
CA LYS A 106 31.05 29.91 17.92
C LYS A 106 30.87 29.83 16.39
N ALA A 107 31.94 29.48 15.67
CA ALA A 107 31.91 29.34 14.21
C ALA A 107 30.98 28.20 13.73
N VAL A 108 30.90 27.10 14.49
CA VAL A 108 29.97 25.98 14.20
C VAL A 108 28.52 26.37 14.44
N ASN A 109 28.20 27.15 15.47
CA ASN A 109 26.84 27.64 15.69
C ASN A 109 26.38 28.58 14.58
N GLU A 110 27.28 29.42 14.07
CA GLU A 110 27.01 30.28 12.93
C GLU A 110 26.88 29.50 11.61
N LEU A 111 27.64 28.41 11.42
CA LEU A 111 27.43 27.49 10.30
C LEU A 111 26.04 26.82 10.36
N LYS A 112 25.58 26.46 11.56
CA LYS A 112 24.25 25.85 11.77
C LYS A 112 23.13 26.85 11.46
N SER A 113 23.26 28.11 11.87
CA SER A 113 22.25 29.13 11.57
C SER A 113 22.16 29.39 10.06
N ARG A 114 23.30 29.52 9.36
CA ARG A 114 23.35 29.69 7.90
C ARG A 114 22.76 28.50 7.15
N LYS A 115 23.01 27.26 7.62
CA LYS A 115 22.38 26.06 7.06
C LYS A 115 20.87 26.04 7.25
N LYS A 116 20.38 26.43 8.44
CA LYS A 116 18.94 26.52 8.72
C LYS A 116 18.24 27.53 7.81
N ILE A 117 18.88 28.66 7.53
CA ILE A 117 18.37 29.68 6.60
C ILE A 117 18.34 29.15 5.16
N LEU A 118 19.39 28.47 4.72
CA LEU A 118 19.42 27.83 3.40
C LEU A 118 18.32 26.77 3.27
N GLU A 119 18.15 25.90 4.27
CA GLU A 119 17.10 24.87 4.27
C GLU A 119 15.69 25.48 4.28
N ALA A 120 15.46 26.55 5.04
CA ALA A 120 14.18 27.27 5.04
C ALA A 120 13.87 27.89 3.67
N LYS A 121 14.87 28.52 3.02
CA LYS A 121 14.71 29.10 1.69
C LYS A 121 14.58 28.06 0.59
N GLU A 122 15.28 26.93 0.70
CA GLU A 122 15.10 25.78 -0.20
C GLU A 122 13.71 25.16 -0.02
N LEU A 123 13.11 25.23 1.16
CA LEU A 123 11.74 24.76 1.42
C LEU A 123 10.68 25.74 0.91
N GLU A 124 10.90 27.06 1.06
CA GLU A 124 10.02 28.10 0.53
C GLU A 124 10.02 28.15 -1.01
N LEU A 125 11.18 27.94 -1.63
CA LEU A 125 11.39 27.97 -3.08
C LEU A 125 11.28 26.59 -3.72
N ALA A 126 11.12 25.53 -2.91
CA ALA A 126 10.69 24.26 -3.46
C ALA A 126 9.38 24.54 -4.21
N PRO A 127 9.22 24.10 -5.47
CA PRO A 127 7.91 24.12 -6.07
C PRO A 127 6.96 23.47 -5.06
N PRO A 128 5.80 24.10 -4.76
CA PRO A 128 4.82 23.50 -3.87
C PRO A 128 4.72 22.07 -4.36
N GLU A 129 5.05 21.09 -3.49
CA GLU A 129 5.21 19.69 -3.87
C GLU A 129 4.24 19.44 -4.99
N VAL A 130 4.71 19.15 -6.22
CA VAL A 130 3.80 18.88 -7.32
C VAL A 130 2.93 17.77 -6.78
N GLY A 131 1.75 18.18 -6.32
CA GLY A 131 0.97 17.35 -5.41
C GLY A 131 0.75 16.07 -6.15
N PHE A 132 0.71 14.95 -5.45
CA PHE A 132 0.40 13.70 -6.10
C PHE A 132 -0.96 13.85 -6.81
N ASP A 133 -0.90 14.10 -8.11
CA ASP A 133 -2.08 14.32 -8.93
C ASP A 133 -2.58 12.95 -9.34
N ARG A 134 -3.50 12.43 -8.51
CA ARG A 134 -4.13 11.14 -8.72
C ARG A 134 -4.74 11.04 -10.12
N ALA A 135 -5.37 12.11 -10.62
CA ALA A 135 -6.00 12.10 -11.93
C ALA A 135 -4.98 11.93 -13.07
N ARG A 136 -3.85 12.65 -13.01
CA ARG A 136 -2.76 12.46 -13.99
C ARG A 136 -2.12 11.08 -13.91
N MET A 137 -1.96 10.54 -12.70
CA MET A 137 -1.43 9.19 -12.54
C MET A 137 -2.38 8.14 -13.12
N GLU A 138 -3.67 8.20 -12.78
CA GLU A 138 -4.69 7.28 -13.28
C GLU A 138 -4.81 7.34 -14.81
N ASP A 139 -4.77 8.54 -15.40
CA ASP A 139 -4.72 8.71 -16.86
C ASP A 139 -3.49 8.03 -17.48
N LEU A 140 -2.31 8.21 -16.88
CA LEU A 140 -1.09 7.57 -17.36
C LEU A 140 -1.17 6.05 -17.26
N LEU A 141 -1.69 5.51 -16.15
CA LEU A 141 -1.85 4.06 -15.93
C LEU A 141 -2.79 3.45 -16.95
N LYS A 142 -3.92 4.11 -17.24
CA LYS A 142 -4.89 3.67 -18.26
C LYS A 142 -4.29 3.78 -19.67
N ARG A 143 -3.73 4.94 -20.03
CA ARG A 143 -3.16 5.19 -21.37
C ARG A 143 -1.97 4.30 -21.71
N ARG A 144 -1.22 3.86 -20.70
CA ARG A 144 -0.09 2.92 -20.86
C ARG A 144 -0.48 1.47 -20.58
N PHE A 145 -1.77 1.21 -20.36
CA PHE A 145 -2.32 -0.11 -20.12
C PHE A 145 -1.57 -0.88 -19.01
N TYR A 146 -1.38 -0.21 -17.88
CA TYR A 146 -0.95 -0.85 -16.64
C TYR A 146 -2.14 -1.56 -15.99
N VAL A 147 -3.21 -0.80 -15.81
CA VAL A 147 -4.48 -1.23 -15.24
C VAL A 147 -5.60 -0.53 -15.99
N ASP A 148 -6.66 -1.25 -16.31
CA ASP A 148 -7.90 -0.69 -16.82
C ASP A 148 -9.11 -1.34 -16.14
N GLN A 149 -10.28 -0.74 -16.28
CA GLN A 149 -11.52 -1.27 -15.69
C GLN A 149 -11.94 -2.56 -16.41
N SER A 150 -12.24 -3.61 -15.65
CA SER A 150 -12.70 -4.87 -16.23
C SER A 150 -14.05 -4.68 -16.93
N PHE A 151 -14.18 -5.29 -18.12
CA PHE A 151 -15.39 -5.22 -18.95
C PHE A 151 -15.79 -3.79 -19.37
N ALA A 152 -14.81 -2.89 -19.57
CA ALA A 152 -15.07 -1.49 -19.94
C ALA A 152 -16.02 -1.32 -21.14
N ILE A 153 -15.96 -2.21 -22.14
CA ILE A 153 -16.85 -2.17 -23.32
C ILE A 153 -18.32 -2.49 -23.02
N TYR A 154 -18.62 -3.09 -21.85
CA TYR A 154 -19.97 -3.43 -21.39
C TYR A 154 -20.46 -2.48 -20.29
N GLY A 155 -19.82 -1.32 -20.10
CA GLY A 155 -20.14 -0.36 -19.04
C GLY A 155 -19.28 -0.49 -17.80
N GLY A 156 -18.41 -1.51 -17.73
CA GLY A 156 -17.47 -1.72 -16.63
C GLY A 156 -18.12 -2.19 -15.32
N VAL A 157 -17.40 -3.00 -14.55
CA VAL A 157 -17.82 -3.37 -13.20
C VAL A 157 -16.98 -2.60 -12.18
N THR A 158 -17.62 -1.96 -11.20
CA THR A 158 -16.90 -1.22 -10.16
C THR A 158 -16.15 -2.20 -9.25
N GLY A 159 -14.93 -1.83 -8.85
CA GLY A 159 -14.07 -2.67 -8.00
C GLY A 159 -13.35 -3.81 -8.72
N GLN A 160 -13.58 -4.01 -10.02
CA GLN A 160 -12.86 -5.00 -10.83
C GLN A 160 -11.93 -4.31 -11.84
N PHE A 161 -10.69 -4.81 -11.91
CA PHE A 161 -9.66 -4.23 -12.75
C PHE A 161 -8.81 -5.30 -13.43
N ASP A 162 -8.49 -5.06 -14.70
CA ASP A 162 -7.64 -5.93 -15.51
C ASP A 162 -6.24 -5.33 -15.61
N PHE A 163 -5.22 -6.16 -15.38
CA PHE A 163 -3.82 -5.76 -15.52
C PHE A 163 -3.36 -5.97 -16.96
N GLY A 164 -2.84 -4.92 -17.59
CA GLY A 164 -2.22 -5.02 -18.91
C GLY A 164 -0.78 -5.57 -18.84
N PRO A 165 -0.06 -5.64 -19.97
CA PRO A 165 1.23 -6.32 -20.05
C PRO A 165 2.28 -5.78 -19.08
N VAL A 166 2.35 -4.45 -18.93
CA VAL A 166 3.30 -3.80 -18.01
C VAL A 166 2.86 -4.00 -16.55
N GLY A 167 1.56 -3.93 -16.28
CA GLY A 167 1.00 -4.20 -14.95
C GLY A 167 1.28 -5.62 -14.48
N CYS A 168 1.10 -6.62 -15.34
CA CYS A 168 1.44 -8.01 -15.08
C CYS A 168 2.94 -8.20 -14.79
N GLY A 169 3.82 -7.55 -15.57
CA GLY A 169 5.26 -7.58 -15.32
C GLY A 169 5.63 -7.04 -13.93
N ILE A 170 5.04 -5.90 -13.54
CA ILE A 170 5.28 -5.31 -12.21
C ILE A 170 4.72 -6.19 -11.10
N LYS A 171 3.48 -6.68 -11.23
CA LYS A 171 2.86 -7.58 -10.26
C LYS A 171 3.73 -8.82 -10.03
N ASN A 172 4.23 -9.45 -11.09
CA ASN A 172 5.10 -10.62 -10.99
C ASN A 172 6.44 -10.30 -10.31
N ASN A 173 7.03 -9.15 -10.61
CA ASN A 173 8.25 -8.71 -9.94
C ASN A 173 8.03 -8.50 -8.43
N ILE A 174 6.91 -7.89 -8.04
CA ILE A 174 6.55 -7.69 -6.63
C ILE A 174 6.35 -9.04 -5.94
N LEU A 175 5.59 -9.96 -6.55
CA LEU A 175 5.39 -11.30 -5.99
C LEU A 175 6.71 -12.06 -5.86
N SER A 176 7.60 -11.98 -6.84
CA SER A 176 8.92 -12.62 -6.79
C SER A 176 9.80 -12.06 -5.66
N LEU A 177 9.78 -10.74 -5.47
CA LEU A 177 10.50 -10.10 -4.38
C LEU A 177 9.93 -10.51 -3.01
N TRP A 178 8.60 -10.56 -2.89
CA TRP A 178 7.94 -11.00 -1.66
C TRP A 178 8.29 -12.45 -1.31
N ARG A 179 8.23 -13.37 -2.29
CA ARG A 179 8.64 -14.77 -2.09
C ARG A 179 10.10 -14.89 -1.68
N SER A 180 10.97 -14.13 -2.34
CA SER A 180 12.40 -14.15 -2.02
C SER A 180 12.68 -13.65 -0.61
N HIS A 181 11.97 -12.60 -0.18
CA HIS A 181 12.18 -12.01 1.14
C HIS A 181 11.57 -12.85 2.27
N PHE A 182 10.32 -13.30 2.16
CA PHE A 182 9.69 -14.01 3.27
C PHE A 182 9.87 -15.53 3.17
N ILE A 183 9.54 -16.12 2.02
CA ILE A 183 9.52 -17.58 1.90
C ILE A 183 10.94 -18.14 1.92
N LEU A 184 11.86 -17.57 1.14
CA LEU A 184 13.22 -18.11 1.04
C LEU A 184 14.11 -17.72 2.22
N GLU A 185 14.04 -16.49 2.74
CA GLU A 185 14.88 -16.08 3.87
C GLU A 185 14.40 -16.73 5.19
N GLU A 186 13.09 -16.87 5.41
CA GLU A 186 12.54 -17.48 6.63
C GLU A 186 12.22 -18.97 6.48
N GLN A 187 12.51 -19.58 5.32
CA GLN A 187 12.25 -20.99 5.01
C GLN A 187 10.79 -21.42 5.26
N MET A 188 9.83 -20.60 4.84
CA MET A 188 8.40 -20.90 4.98
C MET A 188 7.95 -21.97 3.97
N LEU A 189 6.88 -22.71 4.32
CA LEU A 189 6.23 -23.66 3.43
C LEU A 189 5.12 -22.96 2.64
N GLU A 190 5.35 -22.73 1.34
CA GLU A 190 4.32 -22.20 0.41
C GLU A 190 3.33 -23.31 0.03
N VAL A 191 2.04 -23.06 0.19
CA VAL A 191 0.95 -23.96 -0.23
C VAL A 191 -0.07 -23.14 -1.03
N ASP A 192 -0.56 -23.70 -2.13
CA ASP A 192 -1.62 -23.10 -2.94
C ASP A 192 -2.94 -23.82 -2.68
N CYS A 193 -3.97 -23.07 -2.27
CA CYS A 193 -5.27 -23.60 -1.84
C CYS A 193 -6.38 -23.14 -2.79
N THR A 194 -7.50 -23.87 -2.82
CA THR A 194 -8.66 -23.51 -3.64
C THR A 194 -9.35 -22.25 -3.13
N ILE A 195 -9.81 -21.39 -4.05
CA ILE A 195 -10.57 -20.17 -3.70
C ILE A 195 -12.01 -20.51 -3.26
N LEU A 196 -12.65 -21.45 -3.96
CA LEU A 196 -13.98 -21.94 -3.57
C LEU A 196 -13.88 -22.69 -2.24
N THR A 197 -14.61 -22.20 -1.26
CA THR A 197 -14.55 -22.68 0.12
C THR A 197 -15.97 -23.00 0.59
N PRO A 198 -16.24 -24.21 1.11
CA PRO A 198 -17.57 -24.59 1.59
C PRO A 198 -17.95 -23.82 2.86
N GLU A 199 -19.24 -23.52 3.01
CA GLU A 199 -19.82 -22.71 4.09
C GLU A 199 -19.38 -23.19 5.48
N ASN A 200 -19.33 -24.50 5.70
CA ASN A 200 -18.96 -25.08 7.00
C ASN A 200 -17.57 -24.63 7.49
N VAL A 201 -16.61 -24.42 6.59
CA VAL A 201 -15.26 -23.94 6.95
C VAL A 201 -15.31 -22.47 7.37
N LEU A 202 -16.04 -21.66 6.62
CA LEU A 202 -16.19 -20.23 6.92
C LEU A 202 -17.01 -20.00 8.19
N LYS A 203 -18.01 -20.85 8.45
CA LYS A 203 -18.78 -20.85 9.69
C LYS A 203 -17.92 -21.24 10.89
N ALA A 204 -17.12 -22.31 10.78
CA ALA A 204 -16.19 -22.71 11.83
C ALA A 204 -15.14 -21.63 12.15
N SER A 205 -14.69 -20.89 11.15
CA SER A 205 -13.77 -19.76 11.33
C SER A 205 -14.42 -18.47 11.87
N GLY A 206 -15.76 -18.41 11.91
CA GLY A 206 -16.53 -17.24 12.37
C GLY A 206 -16.71 -16.13 11.32
N HIS A 207 -16.27 -16.32 10.08
CA HIS A 207 -16.43 -15.31 9.01
C HIS A 207 -17.90 -15.12 8.62
N VAL A 208 -18.72 -16.17 8.68
CA VAL A 208 -20.16 -16.08 8.35
C VAL A 208 -20.88 -15.07 9.24
N ASP A 209 -20.54 -15.02 10.52
CA ASP A 209 -21.26 -14.20 11.51
C ASP A 209 -20.61 -12.83 11.73
N ARG A 210 -19.29 -12.70 11.52
CA ARG A 210 -18.54 -11.48 11.87
C ARG A 210 -17.98 -10.69 10.69
N PHE A 211 -17.89 -11.28 9.50
CA PHE A 211 -17.33 -10.61 8.33
C PHE A 211 -18.42 -9.82 7.58
N ALA A 212 -18.98 -8.83 8.28
CA ALA A 212 -20.04 -7.99 7.77
C ALA A 212 -19.72 -6.51 8.03
N ASP A 213 -20.07 -5.68 7.06
CA ASP A 213 -20.05 -4.22 7.21
C ASP A 213 -21.45 -3.71 7.51
N LEU A 214 -21.53 -2.57 8.21
CA LEU A 214 -22.77 -1.84 8.41
C LEU A 214 -23.11 -1.02 7.16
N MET A 215 -24.26 -1.31 6.56
CA MET A 215 -24.76 -0.66 5.36
C MET A 215 -26.09 0.03 5.65
N VAL A 216 -26.34 1.14 4.95
CA VAL A 216 -27.61 1.87 4.95
C VAL A 216 -28.16 1.96 3.53
N LYS A 217 -29.48 1.97 3.40
CA LYS A 217 -30.16 2.07 2.10
C LYS A 217 -30.95 3.36 2.02
N ASP A 218 -30.89 4.07 0.90
CA ASP A 218 -31.83 5.16 0.64
C ASP A 218 -33.21 4.57 0.33
N LEU A 219 -34.22 5.06 1.06
CA LEU A 219 -35.58 4.53 1.06
C LEU A 219 -36.31 4.72 -0.28
N LYS A 220 -35.86 5.66 -1.13
CA LYS A 220 -36.52 5.95 -2.41
C LYS A 220 -35.86 5.28 -3.60
N ASN A 221 -34.52 5.28 -3.66
CA ASN A 221 -33.77 4.76 -4.81
C ASN A 221 -33.23 3.32 -4.58
N GLY A 222 -33.17 2.85 -3.33
CA GLY A 222 -32.59 1.56 -2.97
C GLY A 222 -31.06 1.50 -3.05
N GLU A 223 -30.38 2.63 -3.26
CA GLU A 223 -28.92 2.68 -3.27
C GLU A 223 -28.37 2.35 -1.89
N CYS A 224 -27.35 1.49 -1.85
CA CYS A 224 -26.74 1.01 -0.63
C CYS A 224 -25.41 1.73 -0.42
N PHE A 225 -25.22 2.29 0.77
CA PHE A 225 -23.99 2.98 1.17
C PHE A 225 -23.38 2.30 2.39
N ARG A 226 -22.04 2.26 2.40
CA ARG A 226 -21.24 1.91 3.57
C ARG A 226 -21.36 3.00 4.62
N LEU A 227 -21.85 2.64 5.81
CA LEU A 227 -22.22 3.60 6.85
C LEU A 227 -20.99 4.33 7.43
N ASP A 228 -19.90 3.60 7.61
CA ASP A 228 -18.61 4.11 8.05
C ASP A 228 -18.07 5.22 7.14
N HIS A 229 -18.01 4.93 5.85
CA HIS A 229 -17.55 5.89 4.85
C HIS A 229 -18.49 7.09 4.73
N LEU A 230 -19.79 6.86 4.88
CA LEU A 230 -20.80 7.91 4.77
C LEU A 230 -20.70 8.91 5.91
N ILE A 231 -20.63 8.43 7.17
CA ILE A 231 -20.47 9.28 8.34
C ILE A 231 -19.15 10.04 8.25
N LYS A 232 -18.05 9.35 7.92
CA LYS A 232 -16.74 9.99 7.75
C LYS A 232 -16.77 11.12 6.72
N ALA A 233 -17.30 10.86 5.53
CA ALA A 233 -17.39 11.87 4.48
C ALA A 233 -18.30 13.04 4.87
N HIS A 234 -19.35 12.79 5.65
CA HIS A 234 -20.23 13.85 6.15
C HIS A 234 -19.53 14.72 7.20
N LEU A 235 -18.83 14.12 8.16
CA LEU A 235 -18.06 14.84 9.19
C LEU A 235 -16.91 15.66 8.57
N GLU A 236 -16.18 15.11 7.60
CA GLU A 236 -15.13 15.84 6.86
C GLU A 236 -15.68 17.07 6.10
N LYS A 237 -16.90 16.97 5.55
CA LYS A 237 -17.58 18.12 4.93
C LYS A 237 -17.91 19.18 5.96
N LEU A 238 -18.49 18.79 7.11
CA LEU A 238 -18.80 19.72 8.19
C LEU A 238 -17.53 20.41 8.70
N MET A 239 -16.41 19.70 8.87
CA MET A 239 -15.12 20.29 9.26
C MET A 239 -14.61 21.37 8.30
N THR A 240 -14.97 21.29 7.02
CA THR A 240 -14.55 22.26 6.00
C THR A 240 -15.41 23.54 6.02
N ASP A 241 -16.58 23.49 6.65
CA ASP A 241 -17.48 24.63 6.74
C ASP A 241 -16.98 25.68 7.74
N LYS A 242 -17.14 26.96 7.39
CA LYS A 242 -16.60 28.10 8.15
C LYS A 242 -17.27 28.35 9.51
N ASN A 243 -18.34 27.61 9.83
CA ASN A 243 -19.19 27.84 11.00
C ASN A 243 -18.89 26.88 12.17
N VAL A 244 -17.82 26.09 12.11
CA VAL A 244 -17.49 25.08 13.13
C VAL A 244 -16.66 25.70 14.26
N THR A 245 -17.06 25.43 15.51
CA THR A 245 -16.26 25.82 16.68
C THR A 245 -15.05 24.90 16.85
N PRO A 246 -13.94 25.35 17.45
CA PRO A 246 -12.77 24.50 17.70
C PRO A 246 -13.10 23.23 18.51
N GLU A 247 -14.10 23.31 19.39
CA GLU A 247 -14.58 22.18 20.20
C GLU A 247 -15.32 21.14 19.35
N GLN A 248 -16.15 21.57 18.41
CA GLN A 248 -16.85 20.68 17.47
C GLN A 248 -15.88 19.99 16.51
N TYR A 249 -14.84 20.70 16.05
CA TYR A 249 -13.81 20.11 15.20
C TYR A 249 -13.09 18.95 15.92
N ALA A 250 -12.71 19.15 17.18
CA ALA A 250 -12.09 18.11 17.99
C ALA A 250 -13.03 16.91 18.24
N GLU A 251 -14.32 17.17 18.45
CA GLU A 251 -15.34 16.11 18.57
C GLU A 251 -15.45 15.29 17.29
N TYR A 252 -15.52 15.93 16.13
CA TYR A 252 -15.63 15.24 14.84
C TYR A 252 -14.38 14.41 14.54
N GLU A 253 -13.19 14.93 14.86
CA GLU A 253 -11.93 14.22 14.67
C GLU A 253 -11.86 12.98 15.56
N ASP A 254 -12.26 13.10 16.84
CA ASP A 254 -12.32 11.97 17.77
C ASP A 254 -13.30 10.89 17.31
N ILE A 255 -14.47 11.29 16.80
CA ILE A 255 -15.47 10.36 16.24
C ILE A 255 -14.92 9.64 15.01
N ILE A 256 -14.24 10.33 14.09
CA ILE A 256 -13.66 9.71 12.88
C ILE A 256 -12.60 8.67 13.27
N VAL A 257 -11.77 8.95 14.27
CA VAL A 257 -10.72 8.02 14.72
C VAL A 257 -11.31 6.78 15.40
N LYS A 258 -12.42 6.94 16.13
CA LYS A 258 -13.09 5.84 16.85
C LYS A 258 -14.11 5.07 16.01
N LEU A 259 -14.29 5.46 14.75
CA LEU A 259 -15.42 5.03 13.94
C LEU A 259 -15.46 3.52 13.71
N ASP A 260 -14.30 2.88 13.55
CA ASP A 260 -14.17 1.43 13.36
C ASP A 260 -14.54 0.61 14.62
N GLY A 261 -14.62 1.25 15.79
CA GLY A 261 -14.92 0.61 17.07
C GLY A 261 -16.39 0.68 17.49
N TYR A 262 -17.24 1.42 16.78
CA TYR A 262 -18.62 1.64 17.18
C TYR A 262 -19.52 0.44 16.88
N SER A 263 -20.49 0.21 17.77
CA SER A 263 -21.55 -0.76 17.55
C SER A 263 -22.58 -0.25 16.52
N LYS A 264 -23.44 -1.16 16.06
CA LYS A 264 -24.57 -0.85 15.18
C LYS A 264 -25.49 0.23 15.76
N GLU A 265 -25.78 0.16 17.06
CA GLU A 265 -26.65 1.11 17.76
C GLU A 265 -25.99 2.49 17.86
N GLU A 266 -24.70 2.53 18.18
CA GLU A 266 -23.91 3.76 18.25
C GLU A 266 -23.81 4.44 16.88
N MET A 267 -23.56 3.66 15.83
CA MET A 267 -23.53 4.16 14.45
C MET A 267 -24.89 4.71 14.00
N ASN A 268 -25.99 4.05 14.37
CA ASN A 268 -27.34 4.58 14.14
C ASN A 268 -27.62 5.86 14.94
N ALA A 269 -27.12 5.95 16.17
CA ALA A 269 -27.24 7.16 16.97
C ALA A 269 -26.46 8.33 16.34
N LEU A 270 -25.26 8.08 15.81
CA LEU A 270 -24.47 9.08 15.08
C LEU A 270 -25.18 9.53 13.80
N LEU A 271 -25.73 8.59 13.02
CA LEU A 271 -26.50 8.89 11.81
C LEU A 271 -27.67 9.84 12.10
N ARG A 272 -28.40 9.62 13.21
CA ARG A 272 -29.51 10.49 13.64
C ARG A 272 -29.04 11.80 14.25
N LYS A 273 -27.95 11.79 15.03
CA LYS A 273 -27.37 12.99 15.68
C LYS A 273 -26.92 14.01 14.63
N PHE A 274 -26.33 13.55 13.54
CA PHE A 274 -25.80 14.41 12.48
C PHE A 274 -26.72 14.56 11.27
N ASP A 275 -27.97 14.05 11.34
CA ASP A 275 -28.95 14.06 10.24
C ASP A 275 -28.32 13.67 8.88
N VAL A 276 -27.57 12.57 8.86
CA VAL A 276 -26.80 12.16 7.69
C VAL A 276 -27.76 11.66 6.60
N LYS A 277 -27.68 12.28 5.41
CA LYS A 277 -28.52 11.97 4.25
C LYS A 277 -27.72 11.36 3.10
N SER A 278 -28.44 10.78 2.15
CA SER A 278 -27.84 10.26 0.92
C SER A 278 -27.03 11.36 0.19
N PRO A 279 -25.76 11.14 -0.16
CA PRO A 279 -24.91 12.16 -0.78
C PRO A 279 -25.39 12.60 -2.17
N ASN A 280 -26.07 11.71 -2.90
CA ASN A 280 -26.48 11.95 -4.27
C ASN A 280 -27.87 12.60 -4.35
N THR A 281 -28.79 12.14 -3.49
CA THR A 281 -30.22 12.46 -3.59
C THR A 281 -30.72 13.33 -2.44
N GLY A 282 -29.99 13.41 -1.32
CA GLY A 282 -30.43 14.10 -0.10
C GLY A 282 -31.63 13.45 0.59
N ASN A 283 -31.97 12.20 0.26
CA ASN A 283 -33.05 11.47 0.90
C ASN A 283 -32.63 10.89 2.26
N ASP A 284 -33.65 10.53 3.04
CA ASP A 284 -33.50 9.82 4.31
C ASP A 284 -33.05 8.36 4.09
N LEU A 285 -32.24 7.88 5.03
CA LEU A 285 -31.62 6.57 5.00
C LEU A 285 -32.33 5.61 5.94
N SER A 286 -32.29 4.32 5.63
CA SER A 286 -32.72 3.25 6.53
C SER A 286 -31.80 3.15 7.74
N ASP A 287 -32.27 2.46 8.78
CA ASP A 287 -31.38 2.01 9.87
C ASP A 287 -30.26 1.12 9.31
N ALA A 288 -29.12 1.12 10.00
CA ALA A 288 -27.98 0.28 9.68
C ALA A 288 -28.36 -1.20 9.67
N MET A 289 -27.92 -1.92 8.66
CA MET A 289 -28.05 -3.36 8.52
C MET A 289 -26.67 -3.97 8.31
N GLU A 290 -26.47 -5.16 8.86
CA GLU A 290 -25.26 -5.93 8.61
C GLU A 290 -25.33 -6.55 7.22
N PHE A 291 -24.27 -6.35 6.43
CA PHE A 291 -24.13 -6.90 5.10
C PHE A 291 -22.87 -7.75 5.02
N ASN A 292 -23.05 -9.04 4.76
CA ASN A 292 -21.93 -9.96 4.61
C ASN A 292 -21.15 -9.65 3.32
N LEU A 293 -19.83 -9.52 3.45
CA LEU A 293 -18.94 -9.17 2.34
C LEU A 293 -18.49 -10.37 1.50
N MET A 294 -18.83 -11.59 1.91
CA MET A 294 -18.45 -12.80 1.19
C MET A 294 -19.37 -13.01 -0.02
N PHE A 295 -18.76 -13.37 -1.16
CA PHE A 295 -19.50 -13.82 -2.33
C PHE A 295 -20.05 -15.22 -2.11
N SER A 296 -21.37 -15.38 -2.12
CA SER A 296 -22.00 -16.68 -2.07
C SER A 296 -22.09 -17.30 -3.47
N THR A 297 -21.89 -18.62 -3.53
CA THR A 297 -22.09 -19.41 -4.74
C THR A 297 -22.65 -20.77 -4.36
N SER A 298 -23.14 -21.54 -5.33
CA SER A 298 -23.63 -22.90 -5.11
C SER A 298 -22.73 -23.88 -5.86
N ILE A 299 -22.24 -24.89 -5.14
CA ILE A 299 -21.33 -25.90 -5.67
C ILE A 299 -22.13 -27.08 -6.20
N GLY A 300 -22.02 -27.33 -7.50
CA GLY A 300 -22.68 -28.43 -8.19
C GLY A 300 -24.14 -28.13 -8.60
N PRO A 301 -24.74 -28.98 -9.46
CA PRO A 301 -26.05 -28.73 -10.07
C PRO A 301 -27.21 -28.82 -9.07
N THR A 302 -27.01 -29.53 -7.96
CA THR A 302 -28.04 -29.70 -6.92
C THR A 302 -28.05 -28.56 -5.91
N GLY A 303 -26.99 -27.75 -5.83
CA GLY A 303 -26.89 -26.64 -4.87
C GLY A 303 -26.89 -27.06 -3.39
N ASN A 304 -26.69 -28.35 -3.10
CA ASN A 304 -26.67 -28.88 -1.73
C ASN A 304 -25.43 -28.44 -0.95
N LEU A 305 -24.36 -28.07 -1.66
CA LEU A 305 -23.15 -27.50 -1.09
C LEU A 305 -23.13 -26.02 -1.41
N LYS A 306 -23.11 -25.20 -0.36
CA LYS A 306 -22.91 -23.76 -0.40
C LYS A 306 -21.53 -23.41 0.10
#